data_AF-A0A7C9CJR7-F1
#
_entry.id   AF-A0A7C9CJR7-F1
#
_cell.length_a   1.000
_cell.length_b   1.000
_cell.length_c   1.000
_cell.angle_alpha   90.00
_cell.angle_beta   90.00
_cell.angle_gamma   90.00
#
_symmetry.space_group_name_H-M   'P 1'
#
loop_
_entity.id
_entity.type
_entity.pdbx_description
1 polymer ?
#
loop_
_entity_poly.entity_id
_entity_poly.type
_entity_poly.pdbx_seq_one_letter_code
_entity_poly.pdbx_strand_id
1 'polypeptide(L)'
;APSKAASYLAHMGSAALLRRQFPPRASINKSLWFLYAGNITTTKGGFKSMAASSLPLSGTKESQSQFLSTCIAPSQVVMGSNLQHQMYCHLLCGLRRFDLIDSIRAPYAIGLVRAFSMLKTK
;
A
#
# COMPACT_ATOMS: atom_id res chain seq x y z
N ALA A 1 -21.82 5.23 -1.16
CA ALA A 1 -21.69 6.33 -0.17
C ALA A 1 -20.63 7.31 -0.66
N PRO A 2 -20.89 8.63 -0.60
CA PRO A 2 -20.02 9.68 -1.14
C PRO A 2 -18.59 9.65 -0.56
N SER A 3 -18.44 9.27 0.70
CA SER A 3 -17.13 9.15 1.37
C SER A 3 -16.18 8.14 0.72
N LYS A 4 -16.71 7.01 0.20
CA LYS A 4 -15.89 6.00 -0.50
C LYS A 4 -15.36 6.52 -1.82
N ALA A 5 -16.21 7.20 -2.59
CA ALA A 5 -15.82 7.80 -3.86
C ALA A 5 -14.78 8.90 -3.66
N ALA A 6 -14.97 9.77 -2.66
CA ALA A 6 -14.02 10.84 -2.34
C ALA A 6 -12.63 10.29 -1.96
N SER A 7 -12.57 9.27 -1.09
CA SER A 7 -11.30 8.66 -0.70
C SER A 7 -10.62 7.95 -1.88
N TYR A 8 -11.36 7.25 -2.74
CA TYR A 8 -10.81 6.65 -3.96
C TYR A 8 -10.21 7.71 -4.89
N LEU A 9 -10.94 8.80 -5.15
CA LEU A 9 -10.46 9.91 -5.99
C LEU A 9 -9.22 10.59 -5.38
N ALA A 10 -9.16 10.74 -4.05
CA ALA A 10 -7.99 11.30 -3.38
C ALA A 10 -6.74 10.43 -3.59
N HIS A 11 -6.85 9.11 -3.46
CA HIS A 11 -5.74 8.18 -3.72
C HIS A 11 -5.29 8.22 -5.19
N MET A 12 -6.24 8.20 -6.13
CA MET A 12 -5.94 8.23 -7.56
C MET A 12 -5.34 9.57 -8.01
N GLY A 13 -5.90 10.69 -7.52
CA GLY A 13 -5.40 12.03 -7.80
C GLY A 13 -4.00 12.25 -7.24
N SER A 14 -3.74 11.83 -6.00
CA SER A 14 -2.41 11.88 -5.39
C SER A 14 -1.40 11.07 -6.22
N ALA A 15 -1.76 9.84 -6.63
CA ALA A 15 -0.88 9.02 -7.47
C ALA A 15 -0.61 9.66 -8.85
N ALA A 16 -1.61 10.28 -9.47
CA ALA A 16 -1.45 10.97 -10.75
C ALA A 16 -0.53 12.19 -10.65
N LEU A 17 -0.68 13.00 -9.60
CA LEU A 17 0.19 14.16 -9.35
C LEU A 17 1.64 13.73 -9.11
N LEU A 18 1.86 12.69 -8.29
CA LEU A 18 3.19 12.16 -8.04
C LEU A 18 3.85 11.66 -9.32
N ARG A 19 3.13 10.89 -10.16
CA ARG A 19 3.65 10.42 -11.45
C ARG A 19 3.94 11.55 -12.43
N ARG A 20 3.20 12.65 -12.36
CA ARG A 20 3.47 13.84 -13.20
C ARG A 20 4.73 14.56 -12.78
N GLN A 21 4.96 14.70 -11.47
CA GLN A 21 6.12 15.41 -10.91
C GLN A 21 7.38 14.54 -10.92
N PHE A 22 7.23 13.24 -10.70
CA PHE A 22 8.30 12.25 -10.65
C PHE A 22 7.93 11.08 -11.57
N PRO A 23 8.11 11.21 -12.89
CA PRO A 23 7.78 10.16 -13.84
C PRO A 23 8.56 8.87 -13.56
N PRO A 24 7.90 7.70 -13.49
CA PRO A 24 8.60 6.42 -13.37
C PRO A 24 9.38 6.11 -14.66
N ARG A 25 10.34 5.19 -14.58
CA ARG A 25 11.09 4.70 -15.75
C ARG A 25 10.11 4.04 -16.72
N ALA A 26 10.31 4.21 -18.03
CA ALA A 26 9.35 3.76 -19.04
C ALA A 26 9.02 2.25 -18.97
N SER A 27 9.98 1.42 -18.58
CA SER A 27 9.84 -0.04 -18.48
C SER A 27 9.50 -0.55 -17.09
N ILE A 28 9.49 0.31 -16.06
CA ILE A 28 9.38 -0.08 -14.66
C ILE A 28 8.31 0.77 -13.98
N ASN A 29 7.43 0.14 -13.21
CA ASN A 29 6.34 0.85 -12.56
C ASN A 29 5.99 0.31 -11.19
N LYS A 30 6.87 -0.51 -10.60
CA LYS A 30 6.64 -1.08 -9.27
C LYS A 30 7.21 -0.17 -8.20
N SER A 31 6.57 -0.23 -7.06
CA SER A 31 6.88 0.54 -5.87
C SER A 31 7.03 -0.42 -4.71
N LEU A 32 8.08 -0.24 -3.92
CA LEU A 32 8.13 -0.82 -2.58
C LEU A 32 7.19 -0.02 -1.70
N TRP A 33 5.96 -0.50 -1.58
CA TRP A 33 4.89 0.20 -0.91
C TRP A 33 4.53 -0.52 0.39
N PHE A 34 4.98 0.05 1.51
CA PHE A 34 4.63 -0.38 2.86
C PHE A 34 3.18 0.00 3.18
N LEU A 35 2.26 -0.76 2.59
CA LEU A 35 0.82 -0.66 2.77
C LEU A 35 0.32 -1.91 3.50
N TYR A 36 -0.63 -1.71 4.39
CA TYR A 36 -1.21 -2.75 5.23
C TYR A 36 -2.73 -2.56 5.26
N ALA A 37 -3.48 -3.64 5.06
CA ALA A 37 -4.94 -3.61 5.13
C ALA A 37 -5.45 -3.25 6.53
N GLY A 38 -4.69 -3.56 7.58
CA GLY A 38 -5.09 -3.28 8.96
C GLY A 38 -6.42 -3.96 9.32
N ASN A 39 -7.00 -3.55 10.45
CA ASN A 39 -8.22 -4.16 10.94
C ASN A 39 -9.46 -3.39 10.43
N ILE A 40 -10.44 -4.13 9.96
CA ILE A 40 -11.79 -3.63 9.69
C ILE A 40 -12.66 -4.03 10.87
N THR A 41 -13.25 -3.04 11.54
CA THR A 41 -14.17 -3.25 12.67
C THR A 41 -15.57 -2.81 12.29
N THR A 42 -16.58 -3.21 13.05
CA THR A 42 -17.97 -2.77 12.84
C THR A 42 -18.43 -2.00 14.07
N THR A 43 -18.96 -0.79 13.88
CA THR A 43 -19.50 0.03 14.96
C THR A 43 -20.81 -0.56 15.48
N LYS A 44 -21.27 -0.11 16.66
CA LYS A 44 -22.58 -0.52 17.22
C LYS A 44 -23.75 -0.24 16.27
N GLY A 45 -23.63 0.76 15.41
CA GLY A 45 -24.63 1.10 14.38
C GLY A 45 -24.50 0.30 13.07
N GLY A 46 -23.65 -0.74 13.02
CA GLY A 46 -23.49 -1.59 11.84
C GLY A 46 -22.56 -1.04 10.74
N PHE A 47 -21.85 0.07 10.99
CA PHE A 47 -20.95 0.66 10.00
C PHE A 47 -19.55 0.06 10.07
N LYS A 48 -18.97 -0.28 8.92
CA LYS A 48 -17.55 -0.69 8.86
C LYS A 48 -16.65 0.52 9.12
N SER A 49 -15.74 0.37 10.08
CA SER A 49 -14.69 1.33 10.43
C SER A 49 -13.33 0.76 10.06
N MET A 50 -12.53 1.55 9.34
CA MET A 50 -11.21 1.19 8.87
C MET A 50 -10.40 2.45 8.58
N ALA A 51 -9.07 2.31 8.47
CA ALA A 51 -8.23 3.40 8.02
C ALA A 51 -8.53 3.78 6.56
N ALA A 52 -8.40 5.06 6.22
CA ALA A 52 -8.60 5.55 4.85
C ALA A 52 -7.62 4.92 3.84
N SER A 53 -6.42 4.54 4.28
CA SER A 53 -5.45 3.78 3.48
C SER A 53 -5.90 2.35 3.16
N SER A 54 -6.74 1.77 4.00
CA SER A 54 -7.27 0.41 3.86
C SER A 54 -8.55 0.35 3.05
N LEU A 55 -9.21 1.49 2.83
CA LEU A 55 -10.49 1.55 2.15
C LEU A 55 -10.46 0.96 0.74
N PRO A 56 -9.46 1.27 -0.12
CA PRO A 56 -9.36 0.65 -1.45
C PRO A 56 -9.14 -0.87 -1.39
N LEU A 57 -8.60 -1.37 -0.28
CA LEU A 57 -8.36 -2.81 -0.06
C LEU A 57 -9.63 -3.56 0.36
N SER A 58 -10.67 -2.85 0.78
CA SER A 58 -11.97 -3.44 1.16
C SER A 58 -12.96 -3.58 0.00
N GLY A 59 -12.55 -3.19 -1.21
CA GLY A 59 -13.36 -3.25 -2.44
C GLY A 59 -13.45 -4.64 -3.07
N THR A 60 -13.89 -4.71 -4.33
CA THR A 60 -13.89 -5.97 -5.10
C THR A 60 -12.47 -6.43 -5.42
N LYS A 61 -12.29 -7.70 -5.82
CA LYS A 61 -10.96 -8.24 -6.18
C LYS A 61 -10.31 -7.46 -7.32
N GLU A 62 -11.10 -6.99 -8.27
CA GLU A 62 -10.66 -6.20 -9.42
C GLU A 62 -10.15 -4.83 -8.96
N SER A 63 -10.90 -4.16 -8.09
CA SER A 63 -10.50 -2.87 -7.51
C SER A 63 -9.22 -3.00 -6.66
N GLN A 64 -9.12 -4.06 -5.85
CA GLN A 64 -7.92 -4.36 -5.08
C GLN A 64 -6.71 -4.61 -6.00
N SER A 65 -6.89 -5.42 -7.04
CA SER A 65 -5.85 -5.73 -8.02
C SER A 65 -5.37 -4.47 -8.73
N GLN A 66 -6.29 -3.61 -9.18
CA GLN A 66 -5.95 -2.35 -9.82
C GLN A 66 -5.19 -1.41 -8.88
N PHE A 67 -5.64 -1.27 -7.64
CA PHE A 67 -5.00 -0.42 -6.64
C PHE A 67 -3.60 -0.92 -6.25
N LEU A 68 -3.43 -2.24 -6.16
CA LEU A 68 -2.15 -2.89 -5.83
C LEU A 68 -1.28 -3.19 -7.04
N SER A 69 -1.70 -2.82 -8.25
CA SER A 69 -0.99 -3.14 -9.51
C SER A 69 0.46 -2.65 -9.54
N THR A 70 0.76 -1.57 -8.84
CA THR A 70 2.13 -1.03 -8.71
C THR A 70 2.85 -1.49 -7.46
N CYS A 71 2.21 -2.20 -6.54
CA CYS A 71 2.89 -2.75 -5.37
C CYS A 71 3.86 -3.85 -5.82
N ILE A 72 5.10 -3.83 -5.32
CA ILE A 72 6.03 -4.93 -5.55
C ILE A 72 5.56 -6.18 -4.79
N ALA A 73 5.04 -6.03 -3.57
CA ALA A 73 4.58 -7.16 -2.78
C ALA A 73 3.24 -7.72 -3.29
N PRO A 74 3.04 -9.05 -3.23
CA PRO A 74 1.76 -9.68 -3.53
C PRO A 74 0.62 -9.16 -2.64
N SER A 75 -0.62 -9.22 -3.13
CA SER A 75 -1.80 -8.78 -2.36
C SER A 75 -1.95 -9.54 -1.04
N GLN A 76 -1.55 -10.82 -0.98
CA GLN A 76 -1.55 -11.62 0.23
C GLN A 76 -0.64 -11.04 1.32
N VAL A 77 0.47 -10.41 0.95
CA VAL A 77 1.35 -9.72 1.89
C VAL A 77 0.66 -8.47 2.44
N VAL A 78 0.00 -7.68 1.58
CA VAL A 78 -0.73 -6.47 2.01
C VAL A 78 -1.93 -6.80 2.89
N MET A 79 -2.60 -7.92 2.61
CA MET A 79 -3.80 -8.40 3.32
C MET A 79 -3.51 -9.27 4.55
N GLY A 80 -2.24 -9.53 4.86
CA GLY A 80 -1.84 -10.30 6.04
C GLY A 80 -2.31 -9.68 7.36
N SER A 81 -2.31 -10.48 8.43
CA SER A 81 -2.78 -10.09 9.77
C SER A 81 -1.66 -9.72 10.75
N ASN A 82 -0.41 -10.11 10.47
CA ASN A 82 0.74 -9.83 11.32
C ASN A 82 1.64 -8.76 10.69
N LEU A 83 1.65 -7.55 11.28
CA LEU A 83 2.38 -6.41 10.75
C LEU A 83 3.88 -6.66 10.56
N GLN A 84 4.52 -7.40 11.46
CA GLN A 84 5.96 -7.69 11.37
C GLN A 84 6.26 -8.61 10.20
N HIS A 85 5.47 -9.68 10.02
CA HIS A 85 5.60 -10.57 8.87
C HIS A 85 5.32 -9.84 7.56
N GLN A 86 4.31 -8.96 7.53
CA GLN A 86 4.02 -8.16 6.35
C GLN A 86 5.18 -7.23 5.99
N MET A 87 5.75 -6.54 6.98
CA MET A 87 6.89 -5.64 6.79
C MET A 87 8.12 -6.39 6.30
N TYR A 88 8.42 -7.54 6.90
CA TYR A 88 9.49 -8.42 6.45
C TYR A 88 9.29 -8.86 4.99
N CYS A 89 8.08 -9.33 4.65
CA CYS A 89 7.78 -9.78 3.30
C CYS A 89 7.80 -8.64 2.26
N HIS A 90 7.40 -7.42 2.64
CA HIS A 90 7.57 -6.23 1.78
C HIS A 90 9.05 -6.00 1.48
N LEU A 91 9.90 -6.00 2.51
CA LEU A 91 11.36 -5.86 2.35
C LEU A 91 11.93 -6.96 1.46
N LEU A 92 11.60 -8.24 1.75
CA LEU A 92 12.08 -9.39 0.98
C LEU A 92 11.67 -9.31 -0.50
N CYS A 93 10.40 -8.98 -0.76
CA CYS A 93 9.90 -8.81 -2.13
C CYS A 93 10.59 -7.68 -2.87
N GLY A 94 10.90 -6.59 -2.16
CA GLY A 94 11.63 -5.45 -2.69
C GLY A 94 13.08 -5.79 -3.00
N LEU A 95 13.82 -6.37 -2.04
CA LEU A 95 15.22 -6.74 -2.21
C LEU A 95 15.44 -7.75 -3.34
N ARG A 96 14.53 -8.73 -3.49
CA ARG A 96 14.63 -9.76 -4.53
C ARG A 96 14.36 -9.25 -5.96
N ARG A 97 13.71 -8.10 -6.10
CA ARG A 97 13.35 -7.48 -7.39
C ARG A 97 13.61 -5.98 -7.36
N PHE A 98 14.76 -5.60 -6.80
CA PHE A 98 15.08 -4.19 -6.55
C PHE A 98 15.23 -3.39 -7.84
N ASP A 99 15.66 -4.06 -8.91
CA ASP A 99 15.78 -3.54 -10.26
C ASP A 99 14.44 -3.00 -10.78
N LEU A 100 13.33 -3.60 -10.37
CA LEU A 100 11.96 -3.20 -10.75
C LEU A 100 11.35 -2.11 -9.86
N ILE A 101 12.08 -1.54 -8.90
CA ILE A 101 11.54 -0.53 -7.99
C ILE A 101 11.85 0.88 -8.50
N ASP A 102 10.79 1.69 -8.66
CA ASP A 102 10.91 3.12 -9.01
C ASP A 102 10.56 4.07 -7.88
N SER A 103 9.90 3.57 -6.84
CA SER A 103 9.62 4.37 -5.66
C SER A 103 9.52 3.52 -4.40
N ILE A 104 9.87 4.13 -3.27
CA ILE A 104 9.66 3.57 -1.95
C ILE A 104 8.68 4.49 -1.23
N ARG A 105 7.58 3.92 -0.73
CA ARG A 105 6.46 4.72 -0.19
C ARG A 105 5.74 4.03 0.96
N ALA A 106 5.12 4.84 1.81
CA ALA A 106 4.20 4.43 2.85
C ALA A 106 3.13 5.53 3.03
N PRO A 107 1.94 5.23 3.58
CA PRO A 107 0.95 6.26 3.89
C PRO A 107 1.45 7.33 4.87
N TYR A 108 2.38 6.96 5.76
CA TYR A 108 3.00 7.84 6.74
C TYR A 108 4.51 7.60 6.81
N ALA A 109 5.30 8.65 7.06
CA ALA A 109 6.76 8.56 7.14
C ALA A 109 7.25 7.54 8.19
N ILE A 110 6.53 7.39 9.31
CA ILE A 110 6.86 6.40 10.34
C ILE A 110 6.87 4.96 9.83
N GLY A 111 6.09 4.65 8.78
CA GLY A 111 6.10 3.34 8.14
C GLY A 111 7.45 3.04 7.48
N LEU A 112 8.05 4.03 6.81
CA LEU A 112 9.38 3.92 6.22
C LEU A 112 10.46 3.77 7.30
N VAL A 113 10.39 4.59 8.36
CA VAL A 113 11.32 4.51 9.49
C VAL A 113 11.29 3.11 10.10
N ARG A 114 10.11 2.54 10.36
CA ARG A 114 9.99 1.18 10.91
C ARG A 114 10.55 0.12 9.97
N ALA A 115 10.25 0.20 8.67
CA ALA A 115 10.75 -0.77 7.70
C ALA A 115 12.28 -0.74 7.58
N PHE A 116 12.89 0.45 7.52
CA PHE A 116 14.35 0.56 7.45
C PHE A 116 15.03 0.21 8.78
N SER A 117 14.41 0.52 9.91
CA SER A 117 14.88 0.02 11.21
C SER A 117 14.87 -1.50 11.25
N MET A 118 13.79 -2.15 10.78
CA MET A 118 13.70 -3.61 10.69
C MET A 118 14.82 -4.19 9.81
N LEU A 119 15.05 -3.60 8.62
CA LEU A 119 16.10 -4.03 7.69
C LEU A 119 17.51 -3.91 8.29
N LYS A 120 17.74 -2.91 9.15
CA LYS A 120 19.03 -2.70 9.82
C LYS A 120 19.29 -3.73 10.93
N THR A 121 18.25 -4.26 11.55
CA THR A 121 18.38 -5.24 12.63
C THR A 121 19.08 -6.49 12.08
N LYS A 122 20.26 -6.80 12.64
CA LYS A 122 21.05 -8.00 12.32
C LYS A 122 20.29 -9.26 12.69
#